data_AF-A0AAI9XPI7-F1
#
_entry.id   AF-A0AAI9XPI7-F1
#
_cell.length_a   1.000
_cell.length_b   1.000
_cell.length_c   1.000
_cell.angle_alpha   90.00
_cell.angle_beta   90.00
_cell.angle_gamma   90.00
#
_symmetry.space_group_name_H-M   'P 1'
#
loop_
_entity.id
_entity.type
_entity.pdbx_description
1 polymer ?
#
loop_
_entity_poly.entity_id
_entity_poly.type
_entity_poly.pdbx_seq_one_letter_code
_entity_poly.pdbx_strand_id
1 'polypeptide(L)'
;MATKPQEVFRLLFQQGKLVLDNPQKVTHIHDRGESFRLKSEQRNPASRGSIGASRRPEEFRFEHDVIRIIAEELDEAAAMVPDLLEPDKDFIPRRTFEQIMTHSRVLSAVHVLKCFKGIQDKDQLAREIQYGSADGSKSPCVKLLAILIEIDKAEDMSKHMWTDELRDSCLPLRKVPNDRRRTLQCRKHKEHRLLNSYRRPEDRNRFSQWTYSMCSPFIKWEHGTHQHYLLDTGDVFPMEVMAKVEEEERKSDSGGNPYGGFSEVYKVKIHEGHSDFGVHGVSYIVVGLEVQFDLGIRPRLRRG
;
A
#
# COMPACT_ATOMS: atom_id res chain seq x y z
N MET A 1 -5.62 -17.63 -30.19
CA MET A 1 -4.86 -18.89 -30.05
C MET A 1 -4.18 -18.85 -28.70
N ALA A 2 -4.55 -19.75 -27.79
CA ALA A 2 -4.03 -19.79 -26.43
C ALA A 2 -2.69 -20.52 -26.40
N THR A 3 -1.60 -19.79 -26.18
CA THR A 3 -0.28 -20.38 -25.91
C THR A 3 -0.29 -21.05 -24.55
N LYS A 4 0.18 -22.30 -24.48
CA LYS A 4 0.15 -23.09 -23.25
C LYS A 4 1.17 -22.51 -22.25
N PRO A 5 0.88 -22.47 -20.93
CA PRO A 5 1.81 -21.95 -19.92
C PRO A 5 3.21 -22.60 -19.97
N GLN A 6 3.26 -23.87 -20.38
CA GLN A 6 4.49 -24.64 -20.54
C GLN A 6 5.39 -24.16 -21.71
N GLU A 7 4.82 -23.53 -22.73
CA GLU A 7 5.58 -22.96 -23.86
C GLU A 7 6.24 -21.63 -23.48
N VAL A 8 5.63 -20.86 -22.57
CA VAL A 8 6.22 -19.63 -22.03
C VAL A 8 7.47 -19.93 -21.20
N PHE A 9 7.43 -20.99 -20.38
CA PHE A 9 8.59 -21.45 -19.62
C PHE A 9 9.71 -22.00 -20.52
N ARG A 10 9.38 -22.69 -21.62
CA ARG A 10 10.40 -23.14 -22.59
C ARG A 10 11.07 -22.00 -23.35
N LEU A 11 10.32 -20.92 -23.66
CA LEU A 11 10.87 -19.72 -24.28
C LEU A 11 11.84 -18.96 -23.36
N LEU A 12 11.59 -18.96 -22.05
CA LEU A 12 12.47 -18.35 -21.05
C LEU A 12 13.81 -19.11 -20.87
N PHE A 13 13.84 -20.42 -21.15
CA PHE A 13 15.05 -21.25 -21.03
C PHE A 13 15.89 -21.34 -22.31
N GLN A 14 15.28 -21.18 -23.50
CA GLN A 14 16.00 -21.30 -24.78
C GLN A 14 16.85 -20.07 -25.15
N GLN A 15 16.63 -18.93 -24.50
CA GLN A 15 17.54 -17.79 -24.54
C GLN A 15 18.28 -17.75 -23.22
N GLY A 16 19.51 -18.28 -23.17
CA GLY A 16 20.36 -18.37 -21.98
C GLY A 16 20.77 -17.03 -21.33
N LYS A 17 19.93 -16.00 -21.43
CA LYS A 17 19.94 -14.79 -20.62
C LYS A 17 18.52 -14.62 -20.11
N LEU A 18 18.33 -14.85 -18.82
CA LEU A 18 17.14 -14.35 -18.15
C LEU A 18 17.02 -12.86 -18.51
N VAL A 19 15.82 -12.36 -18.80
CA VAL A 19 15.57 -10.92 -19.09
C VAL A 19 16.16 -10.00 -18.00
N LEU A 20 16.43 -10.57 -16.82
CA LEU A 20 17.24 -10.05 -15.72
C LEU A 20 18.59 -9.42 -16.15
N ASP A 21 19.24 -9.92 -17.21
CA ASP A 21 20.59 -9.50 -17.63
C ASP A 21 20.62 -8.29 -18.57
N ASN A 22 19.44 -7.74 -18.95
CA ASN A 22 19.38 -6.51 -19.73
C ASN A 22 19.06 -5.32 -18.83
N PRO A 23 20.06 -4.55 -18.34
CA PRO A 23 19.84 -3.43 -17.44
C PRO A 23 18.97 -2.32 -18.06
N GLN A 24 18.88 -2.23 -19.39
CA GLN A 24 17.99 -1.27 -20.07
C GLN A 24 16.50 -1.61 -19.93
N LYS A 25 16.17 -2.84 -19.50
CA LYS A 25 14.79 -3.31 -19.28
C LYS A 25 14.40 -3.34 -17.81
N VAL A 26 15.31 -2.95 -16.90
CA VAL A 26 15.04 -2.85 -15.46
C VAL A 26 14.42 -1.50 -15.15
N THR A 27 13.28 -1.50 -14.47
CA THR A 27 12.58 -0.29 -14.03
C THR A 27 12.41 -0.33 -12.51
N HIS A 28 12.89 0.71 -11.82
CA HIS A 28 12.70 0.85 -10.39
C HIS A 28 11.36 1.52 -10.09
N ILE A 29 10.53 0.86 -9.28
CA ILE A 29 9.16 1.28 -8.98
C ILE A 29 9.06 1.80 -7.55
N HIS A 30 8.72 3.07 -7.44
CA HIS A 30 8.35 3.74 -6.18
C HIS A 30 6.84 3.87 -6.00
N ASP A 31 6.08 3.79 -7.10
CA ASP A 31 4.62 3.90 -7.12
C ASP A 31 4.01 2.74 -6.33
N ARG A 32 3.08 3.07 -5.42
CA ARG A 32 2.35 2.12 -4.58
C ARG A 32 0.96 1.80 -5.15
N GLY A 33 0.79 1.89 -6.47
CA GLY A 33 -0.46 1.64 -7.17
C GLY A 33 -1.26 2.89 -7.56
N GLU A 34 -0.81 4.09 -7.21
CA GLU A 34 -1.51 5.34 -7.54
C GLU A 34 -1.65 5.53 -9.05
N SER A 35 -0.56 5.31 -9.79
CA SER A 35 -0.54 5.42 -11.25
C SER A 35 -1.48 4.41 -11.92
N PHE A 36 -1.73 3.27 -11.26
CA PHE A 36 -2.66 2.26 -11.75
C PHE A 36 -4.11 2.65 -11.44
N ARG A 37 -4.39 3.17 -10.23
CA ARG A 37 -5.72 3.69 -9.85
C ARG A 37 -6.21 4.75 -10.82
N LEU A 38 -5.38 5.75 -11.08
CA LEU A 38 -5.71 6.86 -11.99
C LEU A 38 -6.00 6.36 -13.41
N LYS A 39 -5.21 5.40 -13.93
CA LYS A 39 -5.45 4.80 -15.24
C LYS A 39 -6.74 3.99 -15.29
N SER A 40 -7.09 3.28 -14.21
CA SER A 40 -8.35 2.54 -14.11
C SER A 40 -9.55 3.49 -14.12
N GLU A 41 -9.49 4.58 -13.36
CA GLU A 41 -10.54 5.61 -13.31
C GLU A 41 -10.68 6.37 -14.65
N GLN A 42 -9.58 6.61 -15.36
CA GLN A 42 -9.62 7.20 -16.71
C GLN A 42 -10.17 6.24 -17.78
N ARG A 43 -9.96 4.93 -17.62
CA ARG A 43 -10.47 3.89 -18.55
C ARG A 43 -11.93 3.53 -18.28
N ASN A 44 -12.33 3.62 -17.02
CA ASN A 44 -13.71 3.49 -16.56
C ASN A 44 -14.19 4.82 -15.97
N PRO A 45 -14.23 5.92 -16.77
CA PRO A 45 -14.89 7.12 -16.31
C PRO A 45 -16.32 6.69 -16.07
N ALA A 46 -16.80 6.79 -14.82
CA ALA A 46 -18.10 6.35 -14.38
C ALA A 46 -19.10 6.48 -15.53
N SER A 47 -19.48 5.33 -16.10
CA SER A 47 -20.30 5.28 -17.29
C SER A 47 -21.57 6.05 -16.99
N ARG A 48 -21.75 7.14 -17.73
CA ARG A 48 -22.99 7.93 -17.79
C ARG A 48 -24.15 7.13 -18.43
N GLY A 49 -24.16 5.80 -18.31
CA GLY A 49 -25.15 4.94 -18.94
C GLY A 49 -24.87 3.47 -18.75
N SER A 50 -25.43 2.89 -17.69
CA SER A 50 -26.20 1.65 -17.84
C SER A 50 -27.40 1.72 -16.89
N ILE A 51 -28.47 2.29 -17.43
CA ILE A 51 -29.82 2.22 -16.87
C ILE A 51 -30.22 0.75 -16.90
N GLY A 52 -30.42 0.17 -15.72
CA GLY A 52 -30.87 -1.20 -15.56
C GLY A 52 -31.58 -1.50 -14.24
N ALA A 53 -32.01 -0.48 -13.49
CA ALA A 53 -33.09 -0.57 -12.52
C ALA A 53 -33.43 0.84 -12.03
N SER A 54 -34.70 1.19 -12.14
CA SER A 54 -35.31 2.35 -11.50
C SER A 54 -34.95 2.38 -10.01
N ARG A 55 -33.98 3.21 -9.65
CA ARG A 55 -33.88 3.77 -8.29
C ARG A 55 -33.84 5.28 -8.49
N ARG A 56 -34.79 5.95 -7.84
CA ARG A 56 -34.79 7.40 -7.60
C ARG A 56 -33.36 7.85 -7.24
N PRO A 57 -32.94 9.10 -7.53
CA PRO A 57 -31.70 9.61 -6.95
C PRO A 57 -31.75 9.30 -5.46
N GLU A 58 -30.87 8.41 -4.99
CA GLU A 58 -30.78 8.10 -3.57
C GLU A 58 -30.61 9.45 -2.91
N GLU A 59 -31.59 9.83 -2.09
CA GLU A 59 -31.47 10.99 -1.22
C GLU A 59 -30.12 10.83 -0.53
N PHE A 60 -29.17 11.70 -0.86
CA PHE A 60 -27.87 11.70 -0.23
C PHE A 60 -28.11 11.89 1.27
N ARG A 61 -28.05 10.80 2.02
CA ARG A 61 -28.27 10.82 3.47
C ARG A 61 -26.93 11.09 4.10
N PHE A 62 -26.86 12.22 4.79
CA PHE A 62 -25.73 12.55 5.63
C PHE A 62 -25.56 11.50 6.72
N GLU A 63 -24.50 10.72 6.64
CA GLU A 63 -24.02 9.92 7.76
C GLU A 63 -23.40 10.89 8.78
N HIS A 64 -24.17 11.25 9.81
CA HIS A 64 -23.73 12.19 10.85
C HIS A 64 -22.48 11.71 11.61
N ASP A 65 -22.23 10.40 11.62
CA ASP A 65 -21.10 9.74 12.28
C ASP A 65 -20.04 9.23 11.28
N VAL A 66 -20.04 9.72 10.04
CA VAL A 66 -19.19 9.17 8.96
C VAL A 66 -17.71 9.07 9.33
N ILE A 67 -17.16 10.03 10.09
CA ILE A 67 -15.76 10.00 10.52
C ILE A 67 -15.48 8.79 11.42
N ARG A 68 -16.40 8.50 12.36
CA ARG A 68 -16.29 7.36 13.26
C ARG A 68 -16.46 6.04 12.50
N ILE A 69 -17.46 5.97 11.60
CA ILE A 69 -17.71 4.77 10.79
C ILE A 69 -16.51 4.44 9.91
N ILE A 70 -15.94 5.44 9.24
CA ILE A 70 -14.71 5.24 8.44
C ILE A 70 -13.59 4.71 9.34
N ALA A 71 -13.41 5.28 10.54
CA ALA A 71 -12.33 4.86 11.42
C ALA A 71 -12.49 3.40 11.88
N GLU A 72 -13.69 3.03 12.32
CA GLU A 72 -14.02 1.66 12.75
C GLU A 72 -13.77 0.66 11.61
N GLU A 73 -14.23 0.96 10.39
CA GLU A 73 -14.04 0.04 9.25
C GLU A 73 -12.59 -0.05 8.77
N LEU A 74 -11.79 1.02 8.90
CA LEU A 74 -10.36 0.99 8.56
C LEU A 74 -9.56 0.16 9.58
N ASP A 75 -9.88 0.28 10.88
CA ASP A 75 -9.28 -0.53 11.95
C ASP A 75 -9.63 -2.01 11.78
N GLU A 76 -10.90 -2.32 11.50
CA GLU A 76 -11.33 -3.69 11.17
C GLU A 76 -10.60 -4.23 9.92
N ALA A 77 -10.48 -3.42 8.87
CA ALA A 77 -9.81 -3.84 7.64
C ALA A 77 -8.31 -4.08 7.84
N ALA A 78 -7.64 -3.31 8.70
CA ALA A 78 -6.25 -3.54 9.06
C ALA A 78 -6.09 -4.86 9.83
N ALA A 79 -7.00 -5.15 10.78
CA ALA A 79 -6.95 -6.37 11.58
C ALA A 79 -7.29 -7.67 10.81
N MET A 80 -7.93 -7.58 9.65
CA MET A 80 -8.36 -8.76 8.87
C MET A 80 -7.22 -9.51 8.17
N VAL A 81 -6.06 -8.88 7.97
CA VAL A 81 -4.93 -9.52 7.27
C VAL A 81 -3.68 -9.47 8.14
N PRO A 82 -3.60 -10.32 9.18
CA PRO A 82 -2.42 -10.39 10.02
C PRO A 82 -1.23 -10.88 9.18
N ASP A 83 -0.19 -10.05 9.08
CA ASP A 83 1.09 -10.47 8.50
C ASP A 83 1.77 -11.44 9.47
N LEU A 84 1.73 -12.73 9.16
CA LEU A 84 2.33 -13.76 10.01
C LEU A 84 3.86 -13.60 10.14
N LEU A 85 4.51 -12.92 9.18
CA LEU A 85 5.96 -12.70 9.15
C LEU A 85 6.34 -11.44 9.92
N GLU A 86 5.46 -10.42 9.90
CA GLU A 86 5.61 -9.18 10.65
C GLU A 86 4.32 -8.85 11.44
N PRO A 87 4.02 -9.53 12.56
CA PRO A 87 2.74 -9.43 13.28
C PRO A 87 2.37 -8.02 13.76
N ASP A 88 3.34 -7.12 13.81
CA ASP A 88 3.18 -5.70 14.18
C ASP A 88 2.89 -4.79 12.96
N LYS A 89 2.74 -5.37 11.77
CA LYS A 89 2.52 -4.66 10.51
C LYS A 89 1.27 -5.15 9.80
N ASP A 90 0.29 -4.28 9.72
CA ASP A 90 -0.96 -4.52 8.99
C ASP A 90 -0.96 -3.80 7.65
N PHE A 91 -1.70 -4.31 6.67
CA PHE A 91 -2.01 -3.58 5.44
C PHE A 91 -3.50 -3.62 5.15
N ILE A 92 -4.00 -2.57 4.49
CA ILE A 92 -5.41 -2.51 4.08
C ILE A 92 -5.50 -2.93 2.61
N PRO A 93 -6.22 -4.02 2.29
CA PRO A 93 -6.46 -4.40 0.90
C PRO A 93 -7.07 -3.26 0.10
N ARG A 94 -6.51 -2.99 -1.08
CA ARG A 94 -6.94 -1.85 -1.90
C ARG A 94 -8.44 -1.83 -2.22
N ARG A 95 -9.04 -2.98 -2.54
CA ARG A 95 -10.48 -3.08 -2.80
C ARG A 95 -11.30 -2.72 -1.56
N THR A 96 -10.87 -3.18 -0.39
CA THR A 96 -11.50 -2.85 0.90
C THR A 96 -11.39 -1.35 1.17
N PHE A 97 -10.20 -0.76 0.98
CA PHE A 97 -10.02 0.69 1.08
C PHE A 97 -10.96 1.48 0.15
N GLU A 98 -11.09 1.06 -1.11
CA GLU A 98 -11.98 1.71 -2.09
C GLU A 98 -13.47 1.57 -1.74
N GLN A 99 -13.86 0.49 -1.06
CA GLN A 99 -15.22 0.28 -0.53
C GLN A 99 -15.50 1.14 0.71
N ILE A 100 -14.49 1.36 1.57
CA ILE A 100 -14.61 2.18 2.76
C ILE A 100 -14.63 3.67 2.37
N MET A 101 -13.68 4.09 1.53
CA MET A 101 -13.46 5.49 1.13
C MET A 101 -14.17 5.80 -0.19
N THR A 102 -15.50 5.69 -0.20
CA THR A 102 -16.31 6.06 -1.36
C THR A 102 -16.45 7.57 -1.51
N HIS A 103 -16.76 8.04 -2.72
CA HIS A 103 -17.08 9.45 -2.96
C HIS A 103 -18.19 9.97 -2.03
N SER A 104 -19.24 9.17 -1.79
CA SER A 104 -20.34 9.54 -0.91
C SER A 104 -19.84 9.82 0.51
N ARG A 105 -18.99 8.95 1.04
CA ARG A 105 -18.40 9.10 2.38
C ARG A 105 -17.41 10.24 2.48
N VAL A 106 -16.59 10.46 1.45
CA VAL A 106 -15.73 11.64 1.37
C VAL A 106 -16.57 12.92 1.35
N LEU A 107 -17.66 12.96 0.60
CA LEU A 107 -18.58 14.10 0.60
C LEU A 107 -19.21 14.32 1.98
N SER A 108 -19.69 13.27 2.64
CA SER A 108 -20.20 13.37 4.02
C SER A 108 -19.13 13.90 4.97
N ALA A 109 -17.88 13.44 4.88
CA ALA A 109 -16.77 13.94 5.68
C ALA A 109 -16.50 15.43 5.42
N VAL A 110 -16.48 15.86 4.16
CA VAL A 110 -16.34 17.28 3.78
C VAL A 110 -17.47 18.15 4.36
N HIS A 111 -18.66 17.59 4.51
CA HIS A 111 -19.78 18.30 5.12
C HIS A 111 -19.65 18.43 6.64
N VAL A 112 -19.16 17.40 7.32
CA VAL A 112 -19.07 17.34 8.79
C VAL A 112 -17.83 18.08 9.33
N LEU A 113 -16.69 18.04 8.63
CA LEU A 113 -15.44 18.64 9.11
C LEU A 113 -15.50 20.18 9.12
N LYS A 114 -15.16 20.78 10.25
CA LYS A 114 -15.20 22.23 10.45
C LYS A 114 -14.18 22.96 9.59
N CYS A 115 -13.05 22.31 9.29
CA CYS A 115 -11.99 22.84 8.44
C CYS A 115 -12.45 23.16 7.00
N PHE A 116 -13.61 22.64 6.58
CA PHE A 116 -14.24 22.91 5.28
C PHE A 116 -15.53 23.73 5.36
N LYS A 117 -15.85 24.35 6.50
CA LYS A 117 -17.09 25.12 6.69
C LYS A 117 -17.26 26.27 5.68
N GLY A 118 -16.16 26.89 5.25
CA GLY A 118 -16.18 28.02 4.31
C GLY A 118 -16.27 27.64 2.83
N ILE A 119 -16.27 26.36 2.49
CA ILE A 119 -16.28 25.89 1.10
C ILE A 119 -17.71 25.84 0.58
N GLN A 120 -17.95 26.57 -0.52
CA GLN A 120 -19.26 26.62 -1.18
C GLN A 120 -19.56 25.35 -1.97
N ASP A 121 -18.63 24.93 -2.83
CA ASP A 121 -18.79 23.72 -3.64
C ASP A 121 -18.12 22.51 -2.97
N LYS A 122 -18.87 21.85 -2.09
CA LYS A 122 -18.41 20.68 -1.34
C LYS A 122 -18.32 19.41 -2.19
N ASP A 123 -19.15 19.29 -3.23
CA ASP A 123 -19.08 18.16 -4.17
C ASP A 123 -17.78 18.21 -4.97
N GLN A 124 -17.43 19.38 -5.50
CA GLN A 124 -16.18 19.55 -6.23
C GLN A 124 -14.95 19.30 -5.35
N LEU A 125 -14.99 19.74 -4.08
CA LEU A 125 -13.93 19.44 -3.12
C LEU A 125 -13.83 17.92 -2.83
N ALA A 126 -14.95 17.24 -2.63
CA ALA A 126 -14.97 15.80 -2.42
C ALA A 126 -14.40 15.03 -3.62
N ARG A 127 -14.71 15.47 -4.85
CA ARG A 127 -14.10 14.93 -6.08
C ARG A 127 -12.59 15.17 -6.12
N GLU A 128 -12.11 16.37 -5.77
CA GLU A 128 -10.67 16.66 -5.72
C GLU A 128 -9.96 15.76 -4.70
N ILE A 129 -10.55 15.56 -3.51
CA ILE A 129 -9.97 14.68 -2.50
C ILE A 129 -9.93 13.23 -3.00
N GLN A 130 -11.01 12.73 -3.60
CA GLN A 130 -11.12 11.34 -4.03
C GLN A 130 -10.25 11.00 -5.25
N TYR A 131 -10.27 11.89 -6.25
CA TYR A 131 -9.77 11.60 -7.61
C TYR A 131 -8.66 12.54 -8.07
N GLY A 132 -8.34 13.59 -7.30
CA GLY A 132 -7.42 14.64 -7.72
C GLY A 132 -8.09 15.67 -8.63
N SER A 133 -7.30 16.56 -9.21
CA SER A 133 -7.84 17.58 -10.12
C SER A 133 -8.15 17.01 -11.49
N ALA A 134 -9.17 17.57 -12.16
CA ALA A 134 -9.62 17.10 -13.48
C ALA A 134 -8.56 17.21 -14.57
N ASP A 135 -7.63 18.17 -14.45
CA ASP A 135 -6.49 18.36 -15.35
C ASP A 135 -5.27 17.48 -15.00
N GLY A 136 -5.36 16.68 -13.92
CA GLY A 136 -4.27 15.83 -13.43
C GLY A 136 -3.11 16.59 -12.78
N SER A 137 -3.22 17.91 -12.59
CA SER A 137 -2.17 18.73 -11.95
C SER A 137 -1.96 18.41 -10.48
N LYS A 138 -3.03 17.97 -9.79
CA LYS A 138 -3.03 17.62 -8.37
C LYS A 138 -3.45 16.17 -8.21
N SER A 139 -2.62 15.44 -7.46
CA SER A 139 -2.97 14.09 -7.03
C SER A 139 -4.09 14.10 -5.98
N PRO A 140 -4.80 12.97 -5.83
CA PRO A 140 -5.79 12.76 -4.78
C PRO A 140 -5.21 12.95 -3.37
N CYS A 141 -6.11 13.09 -2.39
CA CYS A 141 -5.80 13.16 -0.95
C CYS A 141 -6.63 12.15 -0.12
N VAL A 142 -7.19 11.11 -0.74
CA VAL A 142 -8.11 10.21 -0.05
C VAL A 142 -7.40 9.37 1.02
N LYS A 143 -6.17 8.92 0.74
CA LYS A 143 -5.36 8.21 1.73
C LYS A 143 -4.94 9.15 2.84
N LEU A 144 -4.55 10.38 2.51
CA LEU A 144 -4.25 11.39 3.51
C LEU A 144 -5.46 11.65 4.43
N LEU A 145 -6.66 11.79 3.88
CA LEU A 145 -7.88 11.97 4.67
C LEU A 145 -8.10 10.77 5.62
N ALA A 146 -8.02 9.54 5.10
CA ALA A 146 -8.17 8.33 5.89
C ALA A 146 -7.13 8.25 7.04
N ILE A 147 -5.86 8.53 6.76
CA ILE A 147 -4.80 8.56 7.79
C ILE A 147 -5.11 9.61 8.87
N LEU A 148 -5.57 10.80 8.46
CA LEU A 148 -5.91 11.87 9.40
C LEU A 148 -7.15 11.53 10.25
N ILE A 149 -8.12 10.80 9.70
CA ILE A 149 -9.25 10.26 10.47
C ILE A 149 -8.71 9.30 11.54
N GLU A 150 -7.85 8.35 11.15
CA GLU A 150 -7.30 7.34 12.06
C GLU A 150 -6.49 7.90 13.22
N ILE A 151 -5.76 8.98 12.99
CA ILE A 151 -4.97 9.62 14.05
C ILE A 151 -5.73 10.72 14.81
N ASP A 152 -7.03 10.86 14.56
CA ASP A 152 -7.92 11.85 15.18
C ASP A 152 -7.46 13.30 14.91
N LYS A 153 -7.04 13.55 13.65
CA LYS A 153 -6.55 14.85 13.11
C LYS A 153 -7.25 15.25 11.81
N ALA A 154 -8.42 14.71 11.48
CA ALA A 154 -9.14 15.03 10.25
C ALA A 154 -9.42 16.55 10.08
N GLU A 155 -9.52 17.31 11.16
CA GLU A 155 -9.68 18.77 11.13
C GLU A 155 -8.43 19.54 10.63
N ASP A 156 -7.27 18.90 10.54
CA ASP A 156 -6.08 19.49 9.91
C ASP A 156 -6.02 19.27 8.40
N MET A 157 -6.99 18.55 7.81
CA MET A 157 -7.00 18.18 6.40
C MET A 157 -6.83 19.39 5.46
N SER A 158 -7.56 20.48 5.72
CA SER A 158 -7.48 21.67 4.87
C SER A 158 -6.09 22.32 4.89
N LYS A 159 -5.41 22.32 6.05
CA LYS A 159 -4.05 22.83 6.19
C LYS A 159 -3.04 21.96 5.45
N HIS A 160 -3.14 20.63 5.61
CA HIS A 160 -2.28 19.71 4.87
C HIS A 160 -2.47 19.84 3.35
N MET A 161 -3.72 19.95 2.91
CA MET A 161 -4.05 20.01 1.48
C MET A 161 -3.67 21.33 0.80
N TRP A 162 -3.83 22.47 1.47
CA TRP A 162 -3.61 23.80 0.87
C TRP A 162 -2.33 24.49 1.31
N THR A 163 -1.84 24.25 2.52
CA THR A 163 -0.65 24.92 3.05
C THR A 163 0.60 24.06 2.89
N ASP A 164 0.53 22.78 3.23
CA ASP A 164 1.67 21.85 3.07
C ASP A 164 1.72 21.18 1.70
N GLU A 165 0.65 21.35 0.91
CA GLU A 165 0.41 20.65 -0.35
C GLU A 165 0.70 19.14 -0.26
N LEU A 166 0.42 18.55 0.90
CA LEU A 166 0.57 17.12 1.13
C LEU A 166 -0.57 16.40 0.42
N ARG A 167 -0.21 15.43 -0.43
CA ARG A 167 -1.13 14.64 -1.25
C ARG A 167 -0.77 13.16 -1.16
N ASP A 168 -1.63 12.28 -1.67
CA ASP A 168 -1.39 10.83 -1.65
C ASP A 168 -0.09 10.45 -2.38
N SER A 169 0.27 11.21 -3.43
CA SER A 169 1.53 11.01 -4.16
C SER A 169 2.80 11.32 -3.36
N CYS A 170 2.67 11.92 -2.18
CA CYS A 170 3.77 12.16 -1.25
C CYS A 170 3.98 10.99 -0.28
N LEU A 171 2.99 10.10 -0.14
CA LEU A 171 3.01 8.97 0.76
C LEU A 171 3.68 7.74 0.10
N PRO A 172 4.34 6.84 0.87
CA PRO A 172 4.60 6.95 2.29
C PRO A 172 5.72 7.95 2.63
N LEU A 173 5.60 8.61 3.78
CA LEU A 173 6.66 9.49 4.29
C LEU A 173 7.73 8.68 5.03
N ARG A 174 8.99 9.00 4.75
CA ARG A 174 10.16 8.33 5.32
C ARG A 174 10.60 9.01 6.61
N LYS A 175 11.01 8.23 7.61
CA LYS A 175 11.70 8.76 8.79
C LYS A 175 13.11 9.18 8.39
N VAL A 176 13.54 10.36 8.80
CA VAL A 176 14.93 10.81 8.60
C VAL A 176 15.87 9.90 9.42
N PRO A 177 16.88 9.27 8.79
CA PRO A 177 17.84 8.43 9.51
C PRO A 177 18.55 9.23 10.61
N ASN A 178 18.72 8.61 11.78
CA ASN A 178 19.41 9.19 12.95
C ASN A 178 18.79 10.49 13.51
N ASP A 179 17.57 10.85 13.12
CA ASP A 179 16.89 12.02 13.66
C ASP A 179 16.09 11.70 14.93
N ARG A 180 16.51 12.28 16.05
CA ARG A 180 15.82 12.16 17.34
C ARG A 180 14.41 12.76 17.32
N ARG A 181 14.14 13.73 16.44
CA ARG A 181 12.81 14.34 16.30
C ARG A 181 11.84 13.45 15.55
N ARG A 182 12.34 12.37 14.90
CA ARG A 182 11.56 11.45 14.06
C ARG A 182 10.81 12.21 12.96
N THR A 183 11.53 13.13 12.31
CA THR A 183 11.00 13.94 11.20
C THR A 183 10.60 13.01 10.06
N LEU A 184 9.46 13.31 9.45
CA LEU A 184 8.91 12.62 8.28
C LEU A 184 9.17 13.45 7.02
N GLN A 185 9.70 12.79 6.00
CA GLN A 185 10.09 13.40 4.74
C GLN A 185 9.43 12.74 3.53
N CYS A 186 9.00 13.56 2.57
CA CYS A 186 8.50 13.12 1.28
C CYS A 186 9.66 12.87 0.33
N ARG A 187 9.58 11.78 -0.44
CA ARG A 187 10.59 11.45 -1.47
C ARG A 187 10.73 12.56 -2.54
N LYS A 188 9.65 13.28 -2.83
CA LYS A 188 9.62 14.35 -3.84
C LYS A 188 9.85 15.74 -3.24
N HIS A 189 9.23 16.04 -2.10
CA HIS A 189 9.11 17.42 -1.60
C HIS A 189 9.95 17.74 -0.35
N LYS A 190 10.96 16.92 -0.03
CA LYS A 190 11.77 17.00 1.21
C LYS A 190 10.90 16.96 2.47
N GLU A 191 10.38 18.09 2.95
CA GLU A 191 9.68 18.19 4.23
C GLU A 191 8.31 18.85 4.12
N HIS A 192 7.32 18.20 4.73
CA HIS A 192 6.00 18.73 5.00
C HIS A 192 6.00 19.28 6.44
N ARG A 193 5.87 20.60 6.59
CA ARG A 193 6.13 21.32 7.86
C ARG A 193 5.05 21.07 8.90
N LEU A 194 3.79 20.94 8.49
CA LEU A 194 2.66 20.84 9.42
C LEU A 194 2.69 19.50 10.16
N LEU A 195 2.96 18.41 9.46
CA LEU A 195 3.05 17.09 10.09
C LEU A 195 4.20 17.02 11.11
N ASN A 196 5.33 17.63 10.77
CA ASN A 196 6.47 17.69 11.67
C ASN A 196 6.26 18.65 12.85
N SER A 197 5.28 19.56 12.77
CA SER A 197 4.90 20.46 13.86
C SER A 197 4.02 19.79 14.94
N TYR A 198 3.52 18.56 14.72
CA TYR A 198 2.71 17.86 15.71
C TYR A 198 3.48 17.68 17.02
N ARG A 199 2.89 18.21 18.10
CA ARG A 199 3.56 18.36 19.40
C ARG A 199 4.01 17.03 19.99
N ARG A 200 3.24 15.96 19.75
CA ARG A 200 3.50 14.62 20.27
C ARG A 200 4.20 13.75 19.22
N PRO A 201 5.34 13.12 19.53
CA PRO A 201 5.95 12.13 18.65
C PRO A 201 5.05 10.93 18.33
N GLU A 202 4.10 10.62 19.22
CA GLU A 202 3.08 9.57 19.04
C GLU A 202 2.22 9.82 17.79
N ASP A 203 1.74 11.05 17.57
CA ASP A 203 0.93 11.40 16.40
C ASP A 203 1.71 11.13 15.10
N ARG A 204 3.02 11.44 15.07
CA ARG A 204 3.89 11.14 13.92
C ARG A 204 4.15 9.65 13.73
N ASN A 205 4.29 8.89 14.83
CA ASN A 205 4.45 7.44 14.73
C ASN A 205 3.17 6.79 14.21
N ARG A 206 2.00 7.17 14.73
CA ARG A 206 0.69 6.69 14.26
C ARG A 206 0.45 7.07 12.80
N PHE A 207 0.74 8.32 12.42
CA PHE A 207 0.69 8.74 11.01
C PHE A 207 1.56 7.85 10.15
N SER A 208 2.82 7.62 10.57
CA SER A 208 3.75 6.76 9.85
C SER A 208 3.24 5.33 9.72
N GLN A 209 2.70 4.73 10.78
CA GLN A 209 2.16 3.36 10.77
C GLN A 209 1.01 3.24 9.77
N TRP A 210 -0.03 4.05 9.93
CA TRP A 210 -1.19 4.07 9.04
C TRP A 210 -0.83 4.37 7.59
N THR A 211 0.17 5.23 7.37
CA THR A 211 0.67 5.50 6.03
C THR A 211 1.24 4.24 5.38
N TYR A 212 2.04 3.44 6.09
CA TYR A 212 2.57 2.21 5.52
C TYR A 212 1.49 1.15 5.31
N SER A 213 0.49 1.08 6.20
CA SER A 213 -0.65 0.17 6.04
C SER A 213 -1.53 0.50 4.82
N MET A 214 -1.74 1.78 4.52
CA MET A 214 -2.54 2.23 3.37
C MET A 214 -1.75 2.35 2.06
N CYS A 215 -0.41 2.36 2.13
CA CYS A 215 0.49 2.50 0.99
C CYS A 215 1.29 1.23 0.71
N SER A 216 0.77 0.06 1.08
CA SER A 216 1.38 -1.21 0.70
C SER A 216 1.47 -1.33 -0.84
N PRO A 217 2.56 -1.90 -1.38
CA PRO A 217 2.79 -1.97 -2.82
C PRO A 217 1.65 -2.63 -3.60
N PHE A 218 1.39 -2.14 -4.81
CA PHE A 218 0.51 -2.80 -5.78
C PHE A 218 1.36 -3.36 -6.93
N ILE A 219 1.38 -4.69 -7.06
CA ILE A 219 2.27 -5.40 -7.96
C ILE A 219 1.56 -5.69 -9.27
N LYS A 220 2.07 -5.16 -10.37
CA LYS A 220 1.49 -5.39 -11.69
C LYS A 220 2.48 -6.08 -12.61
N TRP A 221 1.96 -6.76 -13.62
CA TRP A 221 2.78 -7.22 -14.73
C TRP A 221 2.77 -6.19 -15.87
N GLU A 222 3.95 -5.81 -16.35
CA GLU A 222 4.10 -5.03 -17.58
C GLU A 222 4.99 -5.78 -18.58
N HIS A 223 4.45 -6.00 -19.77
CA HIS A 223 5.12 -6.78 -20.80
C HIS A 223 6.48 -6.17 -21.18
N GLY A 224 7.51 -7.01 -21.23
CA GLY A 224 8.84 -6.61 -21.70
C GLY A 224 9.70 -5.81 -20.71
N THR A 225 9.22 -5.57 -19.49
CA THR A 225 9.96 -4.89 -18.43
C THR A 225 10.20 -5.79 -17.22
N HIS A 226 11.32 -5.57 -16.54
CA HIS A 226 11.60 -6.15 -15.24
C HIS A 226 11.44 -5.07 -14.17
N GLN A 227 10.45 -5.23 -13.30
CA GLN A 227 10.10 -4.22 -12.30
C GLN A 227 10.72 -4.53 -10.93
N HIS A 228 11.49 -3.58 -10.41
CA HIS A 228 12.11 -3.65 -9.08
C HIS A 228 11.37 -2.70 -8.15
N TYR A 229 10.47 -3.24 -7.32
CA TYR A 229 9.78 -2.46 -6.30
C TYR A 229 10.73 -2.10 -5.17
N LEU A 230 10.95 -0.79 -4.97
CA LEU A 230 11.83 -0.30 -3.92
C LEU A 230 11.05 -0.15 -2.62
N LEU A 231 11.42 -0.93 -1.61
CA LEU A 231 10.82 -0.96 -0.27
C LEU A 231 11.77 -0.29 0.73
N ASP A 232 11.19 0.47 1.66
CA ASP A 232 11.81 1.04 2.84
C ASP A 232 11.50 0.16 4.07
N THR A 233 12.23 0.36 5.17
CA THR A 233 12.09 -0.42 6.41
C THR A 233 10.67 -0.45 7.00
N GLY A 234 9.87 0.58 6.74
CA GLY A 234 8.49 0.66 7.23
C GLY A 234 7.46 0.03 6.30
N ASP A 235 7.81 -0.27 5.05
CA ASP A 235 6.83 -0.82 4.10
C ASP A 235 6.34 -2.20 4.56
N VAL A 236 5.04 -2.42 4.36
CA VAL A 236 4.37 -3.70 4.55
C VAL A 236 4.20 -4.33 3.18
N PHE A 237 4.66 -5.56 3.02
CA PHE A 237 4.53 -6.28 1.76
C PHE A 237 3.28 -7.17 1.80
N PRO A 238 2.28 -6.96 0.94
CA PRO A 238 0.94 -7.51 1.12
C PRO A 238 0.90 -9.00 0.76
N MET A 239 1.28 -9.86 1.69
CA MET A 239 1.36 -11.31 1.54
C MET A 239 0.37 -12.05 2.43
N GLU A 240 -0.10 -13.18 1.92
CA GLU A 240 -0.85 -14.19 2.65
C GLU A 240 0.02 -15.44 2.79
N VAL A 241 0.15 -15.97 4.00
CA VAL A 241 0.80 -17.27 4.22
C VAL A 241 -0.17 -18.37 3.78
N MET A 242 0.28 -19.21 2.86
CA MET A 242 -0.50 -20.34 2.39
C MET A 242 -0.21 -21.62 3.16
N ALA A 243 1.08 -21.89 3.39
CA ALA A 243 1.54 -23.08 4.08
C ALA A 243 2.95 -22.89 4.60
N LYS A 244 3.25 -23.49 5.75
CA LYS A 244 4.62 -23.71 6.20
C LYS A 244 5.22 -24.87 5.38
N VAL A 245 6.43 -24.71 4.90
CA VAL A 245 7.15 -25.79 4.20
C VAL A 245 7.79 -26.68 5.25
N GLU A 246 7.19 -27.85 5.43
CA GLU A 246 7.69 -28.92 6.30
C GLU A 246 9.08 -29.41 5.84
N GLU A 247 9.91 -29.87 6.78
CA GLU A 247 11.30 -30.28 6.51
C GLU A 247 11.42 -31.43 5.49
N GLU A 248 10.39 -32.27 5.34
CA GLU A 248 10.39 -33.39 4.40
C GLU A 248 10.24 -32.93 2.94
N GLU A 249 9.51 -31.85 2.67
CA GLU A 249 9.43 -31.26 1.32
C GLU A 249 10.78 -30.66 0.89
N ARG A 250 11.60 -30.19 1.85
CA ARG A 250 12.93 -29.62 1.60
C ARG A 250 13.94 -30.63 1.06
N LYS A 251 13.68 -31.94 1.21
CA LYS A 251 14.57 -33.04 0.79
C LYS A 251 14.22 -33.63 -0.58
N SER A 252 13.14 -33.19 -1.21
CA SER A 252 12.57 -33.87 -2.39
C SER A 252 13.06 -33.36 -3.75
N ASP A 253 13.86 -32.30 -3.81
CA ASP A 253 14.55 -31.93 -5.06
C ASP A 253 15.87 -32.69 -5.20
N SER A 254 15.83 -33.78 -5.97
CA SER A 254 16.99 -34.55 -6.47
C SER A 254 17.94 -33.74 -7.39
N GLY A 255 17.81 -32.42 -7.42
CA GLY A 255 18.61 -31.46 -8.21
C GLY A 255 19.73 -30.76 -7.45
N GLY A 256 19.98 -31.12 -6.18
CA GLY A 256 21.23 -30.75 -5.50
C GLY A 256 21.42 -29.24 -5.26
N ASN A 257 20.34 -28.47 -5.09
CA ASN A 257 20.46 -27.12 -4.55
C ASN A 257 20.15 -27.20 -3.04
N PRO A 258 21.16 -27.14 -2.16
CA PRO A 258 20.91 -27.10 -0.73
C PRO A 258 20.24 -25.77 -0.42
N TYR A 259 18.96 -25.79 -0.07
CA TYR A 259 18.33 -24.65 0.59
C TYR A 259 19.18 -24.33 1.82
N GLY A 260 19.80 -23.14 1.83
CA GLY A 260 20.64 -22.63 2.92
C GLY A 260 19.90 -22.68 4.26
N GLY A 261 20.64 -22.58 5.38
CA GLY A 261 20.20 -22.83 6.76
C GLY A 261 19.09 -21.94 7.33
N PHE A 262 17.95 -21.83 6.64
CA PHE A 262 16.74 -21.17 7.10
C PHE A 262 16.01 -22.08 8.08
N SER A 263 15.73 -21.58 9.28
CA SER A 263 14.95 -22.29 10.29
C SER A 263 13.52 -22.55 9.79
N GLU A 264 12.92 -21.58 9.10
CA GLU A 264 11.54 -21.65 8.63
C GLU A 264 11.39 -21.09 7.21
N VAL A 265 10.61 -21.80 6.40
CA VAL A 265 10.30 -21.42 5.01
C VAL A 265 8.79 -21.46 4.85
N TYR A 266 8.23 -20.39 4.27
CA TYR A 266 6.80 -20.25 4.06
C TYR A 266 6.50 -20.12 2.57
N LYS A 267 5.48 -20.86 2.10
CA LYS A 267 4.83 -20.60 0.82
C LYS A 267 3.89 -19.43 1.04
N VAL A 268 4.14 -18.33 0.36
CA VAL A 268 3.32 -17.12 0.45
C VAL A 268 2.74 -16.76 -0.91
N LYS A 269 1.63 -16.04 -0.88
CA LYS A 269 0.95 -15.47 -2.04
C LYS A 269 0.82 -13.97 -1.86
N ILE A 270 0.94 -13.19 -2.92
CA ILE A 270 0.58 -11.77 -2.87
C ILE A 270 -0.93 -11.66 -2.76
N HIS A 271 -1.42 -10.88 -1.80
CA HIS A 271 -2.84 -10.64 -1.57
C HIS A 271 -3.50 -10.15 -2.87
N GLU A 272 -4.68 -10.70 -3.20
CA GLU A 272 -5.33 -10.44 -4.50
C GLU A 272 -5.73 -8.97 -4.70
N GLY A 273 -6.05 -8.26 -3.61
CA GLY A 273 -6.27 -6.82 -3.62
C GLY A 273 -5.03 -5.98 -3.98
N HIS A 274 -3.84 -6.58 -3.98
CA HIS A 274 -2.55 -5.92 -4.21
C HIS A 274 -1.80 -6.40 -5.45
N SER A 275 -2.48 -7.14 -6.34
CA SER A 275 -1.86 -7.59 -7.58
C SER A 275 -2.77 -7.50 -8.80
N ASP A 276 -2.14 -7.25 -9.95
CA ASP A 276 -2.73 -7.44 -11.28
C ASP A 276 -1.69 -8.04 -12.23
N PHE A 277 -1.69 -9.38 -12.31
CA PHE A 277 -0.84 -10.13 -13.23
C PHE A 277 -1.52 -10.42 -14.58
N GLY A 278 -2.73 -9.88 -14.82
CA GLY A 278 -3.53 -10.17 -16.00
C GLY A 278 -3.71 -11.68 -16.25
N VAL A 279 -3.63 -12.09 -17.52
CA VAL A 279 -3.79 -13.49 -17.95
C VAL A 279 -2.62 -14.41 -17.56
N HIS A 280 -1.55 -13.87 -16.97
CA HIS A 280 -0.32 -14.61 -16.70
C HIS A 280 -0.31 -15.32 -15.34
N GLY A 281 -1.26 -15.02 -14.45
CA GLY A 281 -1.65 -15.88 -13.32
C GLY A 281 -0.52 -16.43 -12.43
N VAL A 282 0.51 -15.64 -12.13
CA VAL A 282 1.54 -16.05 -11.17
C VAL A 282 1.12 -15.59 -9.77
N SER A 283 1.02 -16.50 -8.81
CA SER A 283 0.44 -16.20 -7.49
C SER A 283 1.29 -16.63 -6.30
N TYR A 284 2.51 -17.16 -6.50
CA TYR A 284 3.28 -17.75 -5.40
C TYR A 284 4.72 -17.23 -5.38
N ILE A 285 5.17 -16.84 -4.20
CA ILE A 285 6.55 -16.49 -3.89
C ILE A 285 6.98 -17.42 -2.75
N VAL A 286 8.20 -17.95 -2.82
CA VAL A 286 8.81 -18.68 -1.69
C VAL A 286 9.67 -17.68 -0.94
N VAL A 287 9.38 -17.47 0.34
CA VAL A 287 10.15 -16.58 1.22
C VAL A 287 10.83 -17.43 2.28
N GLY A 288 12.17 -17.32 2.36
CA GLY A 288 12.97 -17.91 3.44
C GLY A 288 13.20 -16.90 4.55
N LEU A 289 12.94 -17.30 5.80
CA LEU A 289 13.28 -16.51 6.98
C LEU A 289 14.58 -17.02 7.60
N GLU A 290 15.55 -16.13 7.75
CA GLU A 290 16.76 -16.40 8.54
C GLU A 290 16.55 -15.83 9.95
N VAL A 291 16.23 -16.69 10.92
CA VAL A 291 16.16 -16.29 12.33
C VAL A 291 17.58 -16.33 12.89
N GLN A 292 18.25 -15.19 12.93
CA GLN A 292 19.55 -15.07 13.57
C GLN A 292 19.36 -15.03 15.10
N PHE A 293 19.53 -16.17 15.78
CA PHE A 293 19.58 -16.22 17.23
C PHE A 293 20.89 -15.60 17.71
N ASP A 294 20.85 -14.33 18.11
CA ASP A 294 21.95 -13.72 18.86
C ASP A 294 21.86 -14.19 20.33
N LEU A 295 22.22 -15.45 20.56
CA LEU A 295 22.46 -15.98 21.89
C LEU A 295 23.76 -15.36 22.41
N GLY A 296 23.63 -14.17 22.99
CA GLY A 296 24.68 -13.47 23.72
C GLY A 296 25.15 -14.26 24.96
N ILE A 297 25.86 -15.37 24.75
CA ILE A 297 26.65 -16.03 25.78
C ILE A 297 28.07 -15.48 25.67
N ARG A 298 28.37 -14.45 26.45
CA ARG A 298 29.77 -14.00 26.65
C ARG A 298 30.54 -15.09 27.39
N PRO A 299 31.64 -15.66 26.86
CA PRO A 299 32.54 -16.46 27.67
C PRO A 299 33.34 -15.51 28.57
N ARG A 300 33.09 -15.57 29.88
CA ARG A 300 34.04 -15.10 30.89
C ARG A 300 35.27 -16.02 30.83
N LEU A 301 36.30 -15.61 30.10
CA LEU A 301 37.64 -16.17 30.28
C LEU A 301 38.26 -15.51 31.53
N ARG A 302 38.24 -16.24 32.64
CA ARG A 302 39.16 -16.03 33.77
C ARG A 302 40.58 -16.30 33.26
N ARG A 303 41.48 -15.32 33.38
CA ARG A 303 42.92 -15.58 33.34
C ARG A 303 43.37 -15.82 34.78
N GLY A 304 43.94 -16.99 35.03
CA GLY A 304 44.99 -17.17 36.04
C GLY A 304 46.33 -16.75 35.45
#